data_AF-A0A1M4WTP2-F1
#
_entry.id   AF-A0A1M4WTP2-F1
#
_cell.length_a   1.000
_cell.length_b   1.000
_cell.length_c   1.000
_cell.angle_alpha   90.00
_cell.angle_beta   90.00
_cell.angle_gamma   90.00
#
_symmetry.space_group_name_H-M   'P 1'
#
loop_
_entity.id
_entity.type
_entity.pdbx_description
1 polymer ?
#
loop_
_entity_poly.entity_id
_entity_poly.type
_entity_poly.pdbx_seq_one_letter_code
_entity_poly.pdbx_strand_id
1 'polypeptide(L)' 'MKKEKIETLEDKLKYEIAEELGLTEKIKEVGWAGLTAKESGRIGGLITVRKREMNKKDK' A
#
# COMPACT_ATOMS: atom_id res chain seq x y z
N MET A 1 6.51 16.33 19.99
CA MET A 1 5.67 15.11 19.98
C MET A 1 5.75 14.46 18.61
N LYS A 2 6.56 13.41 18.44
CA LYS A 2 6.58 12.62 17.21
C LYS A 2 5.35 11.72 17.26
N LYS A 3 4.41 11.89 16.32
CA LYS A 3 3.21 11.04 16.24
C LYS A 3 3.70 9.61 16.02
N GLU A 4 3.54 8.76 17.02
CA GLU A 4 3.67 7.31 16.88
C GLU A 4 2.62 6.90 15.85
N LYS A 5 3.09 6.69 14.61
CA LYS A 5 2.26 6.25 13.51
C LYS A 5 1.90 4.81 13.85
N ILE A 6 0.69 4.59 14.35
CA ILE A 6 0.13 3.25 14.48
C ILE A 6 0.17 2.69 13.06
N GLU A 7 1.13 1.81 12.77
CA GLU A 7 1.23 1.12 11.50
C GLU A 7 -0.02 0.26 11.35
N THR A 8 -1.02 0.84 10.69
CA THR A 8 -2.26 0.14 10.40
C THR A 8 -1.98 -1.03 9.45
N LEU A 9 -2.85 -2.04 9.48
CA LEU A 9 -2.82 -3.14 8.50
C LEU A 9 -2.77 -2.62 7.05
N GLU A 10 -3.32 -1.44 6.80
CA GLU A 10 -3.27 -0.79 5.50
C GLU A 10 -1.86 -0.33 5.09
N ASP A 11 -1.06 0.21 6.02
CA ASP A 11 0.34 0.58 5.73
C ASP A 11 1.16 -0.66 5.39
N LYS A 12 1.00 -1.76 6.14
CA LYS A 12 1.68 -3.03 5.82
C LYS A 12 1.29 -3.55 4.44
N LEU A 13 -0.01 -3.58 4.13
CA LEU A 13 -0.49 -4.00 2.82
C LEU A 13 0.03 -3.12 1.67
N LYS A 14 0.15 -1.81 1.88
CA LYS A 14 0.76 -0.89 0.90
C LYS A 14 2.19 -1.30 0.58
N TYR A 15 2.99 -1.57 1.61
CA TYR A 15 4.38 -1.98 1.44
C TYR A 15 4.52 -3.37 0.84
N GLU A 16 3.70 -4.35 1.26
CA GLU A 16 3.68 -5.68 0.64
C GLU A 16 3.36 -5.60 -0.85
N ILE A 17 2.30 -4.87 -1.22
CA ILE A 17 1.90 -4.74 -2.62
C ILE A 17 2.95 -3.96 -3.43
N ALA A 18 3.57 -2.94 -2.83
CA ALA A 18 4.67 -2.24 -3.47
C ALA A 18 5.86 -3.18 -3.72
N GLU A 19 6.13 -4.11 -2.81
CA GLU A 19 7.18 -5.12 -2.96
C GLU A 19 6.82 -6.15 -4.03
N GLU A 20 5.58 -6.65 -4.05
CA GLU A 20 5.06 -7.54 -5.11
C GLU A 20 5.15 -6.89 -6.49
N LEU A 21 4.96 -5.57 -6.58
CA LEU A 21 5.04 -4.81 -7.82
C LEU A 21 6.46 -4.33 -8.18
N GLY A 22 7.47 -4.58 -7.33
CA GLY A 22 8.83 -4.09 -7.54
C GLY A 22 8.97 -2.57 -7.44
N LEU A 23 8.02 -1.90 -6.78
CA LEU A 23 7.99 -0.44 -6.61
C LEU A 23 8.62 0.02 -5.30
N THR A 24 8.99 -0.91 -4.41
CA THR A 24 9.60 -0.61 -3.11
C THR A 24 10.87 0.23 -3.24
N GLU A 25 11.78 -0.11 -4.15
CA GLU A 25 13.00 0.67 -4.39
C GLU A 25 12.67 2.09 -4.85
N LYS A 26 11.75 2.21 -5.81
CA LYS A 26 11.29 3.51 -6.32
C LYS A 26 10.65 4.35 -5.22
N ILE A 27 9.82 3.78 -4.36
CA ILE A 27 9.23 4.51 -3.22
C ILE A 27 10.30 4.94 -2.23
N LYS A 28 11.35 4.14 -2.00
CA LYS A 28 12.47 4.53 -1.15
C LYS A 28 13.28 5.69 -1.74
N GLU A 29 13.43 5.73 -3.06
CA GLU A 29 14.17 6.78 -3.77
C GLU A 29 13.37 8.08 -3.94
N VAL A 30 12.15 8.01 -4.50
CA VAL A 30 11.35 9.18 -4.87
C VAL A 30 10.13 9.41 -3.98
N GLY A 31 9.86 8.51 -3.03
CA GLY A 31 8.68 8.56 -2.18
C GLY A 31 7.39 8.15 -2.90
N TRP A 32 6.31 8.03 -2.13
CA TRP A 32 4.97 7.75 -2.67
C TRP A 32 4.47 8.80 -3.67
N ALA A 33 4.89 10.06 -3.51
CA ALA A 33 4.55 11.15 -4.41
C ALA A 33 5.27 11.09 -5.77
N GLY A 34 6.39 10.36 -5.85
CA GLY A 34 7.15 10.15 -7.09
C GLY A 34 6.67 8.97 -7.94
N LEU A 35 5.65 8.25 -7.48
CA LEU A 35 5.01 7.19 -8.28
C LEU A 35 4.11 7.78 -9.36
N THR A 36 4.08 7.13 -10.52
CA THR A 36 3.12 7.47 -11.57
C THR A 36 1.69 7.09 -11.16
N ALA A 37 0.69 7.73 -11.77
CA ALA A 37 -0.72 7.39 -11.54
C ALA A 37 -1.04 5.90 -11.80
N LYS A 38 -0.31 5.26 -12.72
CA LYS A 38 -0.47 3.82 -13.02
C LYS A 38 0.07 2.94 -11.89
N GLU A 39 1.20 3.31 -11.30
CA GLU A 39 1.83 2.59 -10.20
C GLU A 39 1.05 2.74 -8.90
N SER A 40 0.78 3.98 -8.49
CA SER A 40 -0.03 4.27 -7.30
C SER A 40 -1.47 3.76 -7.44
N GLY A 41 -2.05 3.83 -8.64
CA GLY A 41 -3.37 3.28 -8.94
C GLY A 41 -3.42 1.76 -8.83
N ARG A 42 -2.37 1.03 -9.26
CA ARG A 42 -2.28 -0.44 -9.07
C ARG A 42 -2.23 -0.81 -7.59
N ILE A 43 -1.41 -0.11 -6.80
CA ILE A 43 -1.29 -0.34 -5.36
C ILE A 43 -2.64 -0.09 -4.66
N GLY A 44 -3.27 1.06 -4.92
CA GLY A 44 -4.57 1.40 -4.35
C GLY A 44 -5.70 0.44 -4.74
N GLY A 45 -5.70 -0.02 -5.99
CA GLY A 45 -6.64 -1.02 -6.48
C GLY A 45 -6.53 -2.35 -5.75
N LEU A 46 -5.30 -2.87 -5.60
CA LEU A 46 -5.03 -4.13 -4.90
C LEU A 46 -5.39 -4.07 -3.42
N ILE A 47 -5.12 -2.95 -2.74
CA ILE A 47 -5.54 -2.73 -1.35
C ILE A 47 -7.06 -2.81 -1.23
N THR A 48 -7.78 -2.17 -2.16
CA THR A 48 -9.26 -2.17 -2.16
C THR A 48 -9.82 -3.58 -2.35
N VAL A 49 -9.21 -4.37 -3.24
CA VAL A 49 -9.59 -5.78 -3.45
C VAL A 49 -9.33 -6.59 -2.17
N ARG A 50 -8.12 -6.54 -1.61
CA ARG A 50 -7.76 -7.25 -0.36
C ARG A 50 -8.65 -6.86 0.82
N LYS A 51 -8.96 -5.58 1.00
CA LYS A 51 -9.91 -5.10 2.02
C LYS A 51 -11.30 -5.69 1.83
N ARG A 52 -11.81 -5.74 0.59
CA ARG A 52 -13.10 -6.36 0.29
C ARG A 52 -13.10 -7.85 0.58
N GLU A 53 -12.01 -8.56 0.29
CA GLU A 53 -11.89 -10.00 0.58
C GLU A 53 -11.80 -10.29 2.08
N MET A 54 -11.04 -9.50 2.83
CA MET A 54 -11.00 -9.60 4.30
C MET A 54 -12.39 -9.39 4.91
N ASN A 55 -13.12 -8.36 4.47
CA ASN A 55 -14.47 -8.08 4.96
C ASN A 55 -15.51 -9.13 4.53
N LYS A 56 -15.24 -9.89 3.46
CA LYS A 56 -16.08 -11.03 3.05
C LYS A 56 -15.79 -12.30 3.85
N LYS A 57 -14.57 -12.49 4.35
CA LYS A 57 -14.19 -13.65 5.18
C LYS A 57 -14.68 -13.52 6.63
N ASP A 58 -14.96 -12.31 7.08
CA ASP A 58 -15.51 -12.03 8.42
C ASP A 58 -17.05 -12.20 8.51
N LYS A 59 -17.70 -12.64 7.42
CA LYS A 59 -19.15 -12.79 7.31
C LYS A 59 -19.54 -14.25 7.03
#